data_AF-A0A6I3KE97-F1
#
_entry.id   AF-A0A6I3KE97-F1
#
_cell.length_a   1.000
_cell.length_b   1.000
_cell.length_c   1.000
_cell.angle_alpha   90.00
_cell.angle_beta   90.00
_cell.angle_gamma   90.00
#
_symmetry.space_group_name_H-M   'P 1'
#
loop_
_entity.id
_entity.type
_entity.pdbx_description
1 polymer ?
#
loop_
_entity_poly.entity_id
_entity_poly.type
_entity_poly.pdbx_seq_one_letter_code
_entity_poly.pdbx_strand_id
1 'polypeptide(L)'
;MRVYQFGELIGIVFLLGSTAMQLFYLEPLKREIEWRLVAFNTQQSAQIGLKTAYENQLALLKLLNAPAEQVAATEKSRNETLAAYKNSDANISDYMIAKEGVESYLEIIVIALFALGSLLAGLGRALEMQAARQATGD
;
A
#
# COMPACT_ATOMS: atom_id res chain seq x y z
N MET A 1 42.13 -8.87 8.17
CA MET A 1 41.09 -7.87 7.86
C MET A 1 41.26 -6.70 8.80
N ARG A 2 41.25 -5.46 8.30
CA ARG A 2 41.31 -4.25 9.13
C ARG A 2 39.89 -3.86 9.55
N VAL A 3 39.73 -3.18 10.70
CA VAL A 3 38.42 -2.85 11.29
C VAL A 3 37.51 -2.08 10.32
N TYR A 4 38.07 -1.21 9.48
CA TYR A 4 37.29 -0.44 8.48
C TYR A 4 36.75 -1.29 7.33
N GLN A 5 37.41 -2.40 6.95
CA GLN A 5 36.93 -3.33 5.92
C GLN A 5 35.74 -4.16 6.44
N PHE A 6 35.72 -4.44 7.74
CA PHE A 6 34.57 -5.10 8.39
C PHE A 6 33.35 -4.16 8.43
N GLY A 7 33.59 -2.87 8.73
CA GLY A 7 32.57 -1.82 8.62
C GLY A 7 32.02 -1.70 7.21
N GLU A 8 32.87 -1.72 6.18
CA GLU A 8 32.44 -1.69 4.78
C GLU A 8 31.55 -2.90 4.43
N LEU A 9 31.96 -4.10 4.83
CA LEU A 9 31.22 -5.33 4.54
C LEU A 9 29.83 -5.32 5.20
N ILE A 10 29.74 -4.89 6.46
CA ILE A 10 28.45 -4.70 7.14
C ILE A 10 27.61 -3.65 6.41
N GLY A 11 28.24 -2.54 5.99
CA GLY A 11 27.56 -1.48 5.25
C GLY A 11 26.94 -1.99 3.95
N ILE A 12 27.71 -2.79 3.19
CA ILE A 12 27.23 -3.43 1.96
C ILE A 12 26.07 -4.39 2.26
N VAL A 13 26.15 -5.20 3.32
CA VAL A 13 25.06 -6.11 3.71
C VAL A 13 23.79 -5.32 4.03
N PHE A 14 23.89 -4.18 4.72
CA PHE A 14 22.74 -3.32 5.00
C PHE A 14 22.16 -2.67 3.74
N LEU A 15 23.02 -2.23 2.81
CA LEU A 15 22.57 -1.72 1.51
C LEU A 15 21.82 -2.79 0.72
N LEU A 16 22.40 -3.98 0.56
CA LEU A 16 21.75 -5.10 -0.13
C LEU A 16 20.45 -5.51 0.57
N GLY A 17 20.44 -5.53 1.89
CA GLY A 17 19.25 -5.79 2.70
C GLY A 17 18.14 -4.77 2.46
N SER A 18 18.49 -3.48 2.43
CA SER A 18 17.53 -2.40 2.13
C SER A 18 16.93 -2.54 0.73
N THR A 19 17.76 -2.81 -0.30
CA THR A 19 17.29 -3.01 -1.68
C THR A 19 16.42 -4.27 -1.81
N ALA A 20 16.79 -5.37 -1.17
CA ALA A 20 15.99 -6.58 -1.17
C ALA A 20 14.64 -6.35 -0.48
N MET A 21 14.62 -5.66 0.66
CA MET A 21 13.39 -5.35 1.38
C MET A 21 12.47 -4.43 0.58
N GLN A 22 13.05 -3.44 -0.12
CA GLN A 22 12.34 -2.56 -1.04
C GLN A 22 11.63 -3.36 -2.15
N LEU A 23 12.39 -4.19 -2.89
CA LEU A 23 11.91 -4.88 -4.09
C LEU A 23 10.94 -6.05 -3.76
N PHE A 24 11.21 -6.79 -2.69
CA PHE A 24 10.48 -8.03 -2.41
C PHE A 24 9.33 -7.86 -1.40
N TYR A 25 9.31 -6.77 -0.64
CA TYR A 25 8.29 -6.56 0.40
C TYR A 25 7.56 -5.23 0.25
N LEU A 26 8.28 -4.11 0.20
CA LEU A 26 7.65 -2.79 0.19
C LEU A 26 6.89 -2.52 -1.12
N GLU A 27 7.54 -2.69 -2.27
CA GLU A 27 6.93 -2.42 -3.58
C GLU A 27 5.73 -3.31 -3.88
N PRO A 28 5.78 -4.65 -3.64
CA PRO A 28 4.61 -5.49 -3.80
C PRO A 28 3.44 -5.08 -2.89
N LEU A 29 3.73 -4.70 -1.64
CA LEU A 29 2.72 -4.28 -0.67
C LEU A 29 2.06 -2.96 -1.10
N LYS A 30 2.85 -1.94 -1.48
CA LYS A 30 2.37 -0.66 -2.01
C LYS A 30 1.44 -0.88 -3.20
N ARG A 31 1.88 -1.69 -4.17
CA ARG A 31 1.08 -2.02 -5.34
C ARG A 31 -0.23 -2.71 -4.98
N GLU A 32 -0.23 -3.65 -4.01
CA GLU A 32 -1.46 -4.31 -3.60
C GLU A 32 -2.46 -3.35 -2.96
N ILE A 33 -1.98 -2.45 -2.09
CA ILE A 33 -2.80 -1.41 -1.45
C ILE A 33 -3.42 -0.50 -2.52
N GLU A 34 -2.62 -0.04 -3.50
CA GLU A 34 -3.09 0.77 -4.62
C GLU A 34 -4.20 0.08 -5.42
N TRP A 35 -4.00 -1.20 -5.80
CA TRP A 35 -5.02 -1.96 -6.55
C TRP A 35 -6.32 -2.10 -5.77
N ARG A 36 -6.25 -2.30 -4.45
CA ARG A 36 -7.43 -2.40 -3.60
C ARG A 36 -8.13 -1.05 -3.43
N LEU A 37 -7.39 0.04 -3.34
CA LEU A 37 -7.95 1.39 -3.31
C LEU A 37 -8.68 1.72 -4.62
N VAL A 38 -8.11 1.34 -5.77
CA VAL A 38 -8.77 1.49 -7.08
C VAL A 38 -10.05 0.66 -7.15
N ALA A 39 -10.00 -0.60 -6.70
CA ALA A 39 -11.18 -1.46 -6.65
C ALA A 39 -12.28 -0.88 -5.75
N PHE A 40 -11.91 -0.33 -4.58
CA PHE A 40 -12.81 0.34 -3.66
C PHE A 40 -13.46 1.59 -4.27
N ASN A 41 -12.68 2.45 -4.91
CA ASN A 41 -13.20 3.64 -5.59
C ASN A 41 -14.20 3.26 -6.71
N THR A 42 -13.87 2.20 -7.46
CA THR A 42 -14.77 1.64 -8.48
C THR A 42 -16.06 1.11 -7.85
N GLN A 43 -15.98 0.42 -6.72
CA GLN A 43 -17.14 -0.08 -5.96
C GLN A 43 -18.01 1.06 -5.44
N GLN A 44 -17.44 2.12 -4.86
CA GLN A 44 -18.20 3.30 -4.42
C GLN A 44 -18.92 3.98 -5.59
N SER A 45 -18.23 4.14 -6.72
CA SER A 45 -18.81 4.74 -7.92
C SER A 45 -19.99 3.89 -8.44
N ALA A 46 -19.84 2.56 -8.45
CA ALA A 46 -20.91 1.64 -8.82
C ALA A 46 -22.08 1.68 -7.82
N GLN A 47 -21.80 1.78 -6.51
CA GLN A 47 -22.82 1.90 -5.46
C GLN A 47 -23.67 3.17 -5.66
N ILE A 48 -23.03 4.31 -5.96
CA ILE A 48 -23.73 5.57 -6.26
C ILE A 48 -24.60 5.40 -7.51
N GLY A 49 -24.05 4.82 -8.58
CA GLY A 49 -24.80 4.57 -9.82
C GLY A 49 -26.03 3.68 -9.62
N LEU A 50 -25.87 2.57 -8.89
CA LEU A 50 -26.96 1.65 -8.56
C LEU A 50 -28.01 2.32 -7.67
N LYS A 51 -27.59 3.08 -6.65
CA LYS A 51 -28.49 3.84 -5.79
C LYS A 51 -29.36 4.79 -6.62
N THR A 52 -28.77 5.56 -7.52
CA THR A 52 -29.49 6.47 -8.41
C THR A 52 -30.44 5.72 -9.35
N ALA A 53 -30.01 4.58 -9.92
CA ALA A 53 -30.85 3.77 -10.79
C ALA A 53 -32.11 3.25 -10.07
N TYR A 54 -31.96 2.71 -8.85
CA TYR A 54 -33.09 2.26 -8.04
C TYR A 54 -33.98 3.43 -7.58
N GLU A 55 -33.41 4.58 -7.24
CA GLU A 55 -34.19 5.78 -6.88
C GLU A 55 -35.04 6.26 -8.06
N ASN A 56 -34.49 6.28 -9.27
CA ASN A 56 -35.23 6.60 -10.49
C ASN A 56 -36.33 5.58 -10.79
N GLN A 57 -36.02 4.28 -10.68
CA GLN A 57 -37.02 3.22 -10.87
C GLN A 57 -38.17 3.35 -9.88
N LEU A 58 -37.88 3.60 -8.61
CA LEU A 58 -38.91 3.76 -7.59
C LEU A 58 -39.72 5.03 -7.78
N ALA A 59 -39.10 6.13 -8.22
CA ALA A 59 -39.81 7.35 -8.57
C ALA A 59 -40.81 7.10 -9.72
N LEU A 60 -40.40 6.34 -10.75
CA LEU A 60 -41.27 5.95 -11.86
C LEU A 60 -42.41 5.03 -11.41
N LEU A 61 -42.12 4.01 -10.59
CA LEU A 61 -43.15 3.12 -10.05
C LEU A 61 -44.20 3.88 -9.23
N LYS A 62 -43.76 4.87 -8.43
CA LYS A 62 -44.64 5.75 -7.67
C LYS A 62 -45.47 6.65 -8.58
N LEU A 63 -44.86 7.25 -9.61
CA LEU A 63 -45.56 8.09 -10.60
C LEU A 63 -46.66 7.31 -11.34
N LEU A 64 -46.40 6.04 -11.65
CA LEU A 64 -47.31 5.15 -12.37
C LEU A 64 -48.37 4.49 -11.46
N ASN A 65 -48.41 4.81 -10.16
CA ASN A 65 -49.26 4.12 -9.17
C ASN A 65 -49.13 2.59 -9.25
N ALA A 66 -47.89 2.10 -9.41
CA ALA A 66 -47.63 0.68 -9.46
C ALA A 66 -48.09 -0.04 -8.17
N PRO A 67 -48.44 -1.34 -8.24
CA PRO A 67 -48.85 -2.12 -7.08
C PRO A 67 -47.82 -2.02 -5.93
N ALA A 68 -48.31 -1.88 -4.70
CA ALA A 68 -47.46 -1.75 -3.51
C ALA A 68 -46.45 -2.90 -3.37
N GLU A 69 -46.80 -4.10 -3.83
CA GLU A 69 -45.93 -5.27 -3.86
C GLU A 69 -44.71 -5.09 -4.77
N GLN A 70 -44.87 -4.44 -5.94
CA GLN A 70 -43.76 -4.17 -6.86
C GLN A 70 -42.83 -3.08 -6.33
N VAL A 71 -43.38 -2.07 -5.64
CA VAL A 71 -42.60 -1.04 -4.95
C VAL A 71 -41.78 -1.67 -3.82
N ALA A 72 -42.40 -2.49 -2.99
CA ALA A 72 -41.74 -3.18 -1.88
C ALA A 72 -40.66 -4.17 -2.35
N ALA A 73 -40.91 -4.92 -3.43
CA ALA A 73 -39.91 -5.82 -4.02
C ALA A 73 -38.69 -5.04 -4.55
N THR A 74 -38.91 -3.89 -5.19
CA THR A 74 -37.85 -3.03 -5.71
C THR A 74 -37.05 -2.37 -4.57
N GLU A 75 -37.72 -1.93 -3.50
CA GLU A 75 -37.05 -1.41 -2.30
C GLU A 75 -36.21 -2.47 -1.60
N LYS A 76 -36.72 -3.71 -1.50
CA LYS A 76 -35.98 -4.85 -0.95
C LYS A 76 -34.73 -5.14 -1.77
N SER A 77 -34.85 -5.25 -3.10
CA SER A 77 -33.72 -5.50 -4.00
C SER A 77 -32.65 -4.40 -3.91
N ARG A 78 -33.07 -3.13 -3.82
CA ARG A 78 -32.14 -2.00 -3.57
C ARG A 78 -31.38 -2.20 -2.26
N ASN A 79 -32.08 -2.49 -1.17
CA ASN A 79 -31.46 -2.62 0.15
C ASN A 79 -30.49 -3.79 0.22
N GLU A 80 -30.84 -4.95 -0.35
CA GLU A 80 -29.96 -6.12 -0.42
C GLU A 80 -28.69 -5.81 -1.23
N THR A 81 -28.85 -5.16 -2.39
CA THR A 81 -27.73 -4.77 -3.25
C THR A 81 -26.82 -3.77 -2.54
N LEU A 82 -27.35 -2.70 -1.97
CA LEU A 82 -26.55 -1.68 -1.27
C LEU A 82 -25.87 -2.21 0.00
N ALA A 83 -26.50 -3.17 0.70
CA ALA A 83 -25.90 -3.82 1.86
C ALA A 83 -24.67 -4.65 1.48
N ALA A 84 -24.69 -5.34 0.34
CA ALA A 84 -23.54 -6.10 -0.16
C ALA A 84 -22.32 -5.19 -0.41
N TYR A 85 -22.54 -4.02 -1.01
CA TYR A 85 -21.47 -3.01 -1.21
C TYR A 85 -20.93 -2.47 0.12
N LYS A 86 -21.81 -2.14 1.08
CA LYS A 86 -21.38 -1.60 2.38
C LYS A 86 -20.52 -2.58 3.18
N ASN A 87 -20.81 -3.88 3.11
CA ASN A 87 -19.99 -4.91 3.75
C ASN A 87 -18.63 -5.08 3.05
N SER A 88 -18.61 -5.01 1.71
CA SER A 88 -17.37 -5.03 0.93
C SER A 88 -16.47 -3.84 1.29
N ASP A 89 -17.06 -2.65 1.39
CA ASP A 89 -16.37 -1.41 1.74
C ASP A 89 -15.69 -1.49 3.12
N ALA A 90 -16.40 -2.00 4.12
CA ALA A 90 -15.87 -2.17 5.47
C ALA A 90 -14.66 -3.11 5.50
N ASN A 91 -14.75 -4.26 4.80
CA ASN A 91 -13.64 -5.22 4.73
C ASN A 91 -12.39 -4.64 4.05
N ILE A 92 -12.57 -3.81 3.02
CA ILE A 92 -11.45 -3.16 2.33
C ILE A 92 -10.82 -2.09 3.23
N SER A 93 -11.62 -1.30 3.93
CA SER A 93 -11.12 -0.30 4.89
C SER A 93 -10.28 -0.94 6.00
N ASP A 94 -10.77 -2.01 6.61
CA ASP A 94 -10.04 -2.74 7.66
C ASP A 94 -8.71 -3.31 7.12
N TYR A 95 -8.74 -3.85 5.89
CA TYR A 95 -7.53 -4.32 5.23
C TYR A 95 -6.51 -3.20 4.99
N MET A 96 -6.97 -2.05 4.50
CA MET A 96 -6.11 -0.90 4.23
C MET A 96 -5.43 -0.39 5.50
N ILE A 97 -6.20 -0.17 6.58
CA ILE A 97 -5.68 0.27 7.87
C ILE A 97 -4.61 -0.69 8.39
N ALA A 98 -4.87 -2.00 8.29
CA ALA A 98 -3.91 -3.01 8.75
C ALA A 98 -2.61 -3.02 7.92
N LYS A 99 -2.70 -2.81 6.60
CA LYS A 99 -1.53 -2.87 5.70
C LYS A 99 -0.73 -1.58 5.63
N GLU A 100 -1.36 -0.43 5.78
CA GLU A 100 -0.70 0.88 5.84
C GLU A 100 0.30 0.96 7.02
N GLY A 101 -0.07 0.42 8.18
CA GLY A 101 0.84 0.33 9.33
C GLY A 101 2.07 -0.55 9.07
N VAL A 102 1.87 -1.68 8.37
CA VAL A 102 2.97 -2.59 7.99
C VAL A 102 3.88 -1.95 6.94
N GLU A 103 3.31 -1.26 5.96
CA GLU A 103 4.04 -0.51 4.94
C GLU A 103 4.93 0.55 5.57
N SER A 104 4.37 1.38 6.45
CA SER A 104 5.11 2.46 7.11
C SER A 104 6.28 1.92 7.94
N TYR A 105 6.10 0.81 8.65
CA TYR A 105 7.17 0.19 9.42
C TYR A 105 8.29 -0.36 8.52
N LEU A 106 7.93 -1.04 7.42
CA LEU A 106 8.90 -1.53 6.44
C LEU A 106 9.68 -0.38 5.79
N GLU A 107 9.02 0.74 5.47
CA GLU A 107 9.65 1.92 4.88
C GLU A 107 10.70 2.52 5.82
N ILE A 108 10.38 2.65 7.10
CA ILE A 108 11.33 3.12 8.13
C ILE A 108 12.55 2.17 8.21
N ILE A 109 12.33 0.85 8.19
CA ILE A 109 13.43 -0.13 8.22
C ILE A 109 14.31 0.02 6.97
N VAL A 110 13.71 0.10 5.78
CA VAL A 110 14.46 0.27 4.53
C VAL A 110 15.34 1.52 4.58
N ILE A 111 14.76 2.66 5.01
CA ILE A 111 15.49 3.92 5.15
C ILE A 111 16.64 3.78 6.16
N ALA A 112 16.39 3.18 7.32
CA ALA A 112 17.41 2.98 8.35
C ALA A 112 18.56 2.09 7.85
N LEU A 113 18.25 0.96 7.21
CA LEU A 113 19.25 0.06 6.62
C LEU A 113 20.05 0.76 5.52
N PHE A 114 19.39 1.52 4.66
CA PHE A 114 20.05 2.26 3.59
C PHE A 114 21.00 3.33 4.14
N ALA A 115 20.55 4.14 5.10
CA ALA A 115 21.34 5.22 5.68
C ALA A 115 22.55 4.68 6.46
N LEU A 116 22.34 3.68 7.33
CA LEU A 116 23.42 3.04 8.08
C LEU A 116 24.38 2.31 7.15
N GLY A 117 23.86 1.62 6.13
CA GLY A 117 24.65 0.92 5.14
C GLY A 117 25.54 1.85 4.34
N SER A 118 24.99 2.97 3.87
CA SER A 118 25.72 4.01 3.13
C SER A 118 26.82 4.63 3.98
N LEU A 119 26.55 4.91 5.25
CA LEU A 119 27.52 5.49 6.17
C LEU A 119 28.68 4.52 6.42
N LEU A 120 28.40 3.26 6.76
CA LEU A 120 29.41 2.26 7.08
C LEU A 120 30.26 1.88 5.86
N ALA A 121 29.63 1.69 4.69
CA ALA A 121 30.33 1.43 3.43
C ALA A 121 31.18 2.63 2.98
N GLY A 122 30.63 3.85 3.08
CA GLY A 122 31.32 5.07 2.70
C GLY A 122 32.54 5.36 3.58
N LEU A 123 32.40 5.23 4.90
CA LEU A 123 33.52 5.41 5.85
C LEU A 123 34.61 4.35 5.65
N GLY A 124 34.23 3.09 5.43
CA GLY A 124 35.19 2.02 5.14
C GLY A 124 36.04 2.30 3.91
N ARG A 125 35.40 2.70 2.80
CA ARG A 125 36.08 3.07 1.56
C ARG A 125 36.96 4.31 1.69
N ALA A 126 36.48 5.35 2.39
CA ALA A 126 37.25 6.57 2.59
C ALA A 126 38.55 6.30 3.37
N LEU A 127 38.47 5.49 4.43
CA LEU A 127 39.63 5.09 5.23
C LEU A 127 40.60 4.20 4.43
N GLU A 128 40.08 3.33 3.57
CA GLU A 128 40.92 2.51 2.69
C GLU A 128 41.69 3.38 1.68
N MET A 129 41.03 4.35 1.05
CA MET A 129 41.67 5.30 0.14
C MET A 129 42.74 6.16 0.85
N GLN A 130 42.47 6.60 2.08
CA GLN A 130 43.43 7.37 2.87
C GLN A 130 44.66 6.53 3.26
N ALA A 131 44.44 5.28 3.70
CA ALA A 131 45.53 4.35 4.02
C ALA A 131 46.37 4.00 2.78
N ALA A 132 45.73 3.87 1.60
CA ALA A 132 46.43 3.64 0.34
C ALA A 132 47.31 4.84 -0.04
N ARG A 133 46.79 6.08 0.07
CA ARG A 133 47.55 7.31 -0.21
C ARG A 133 48.78 7.45 0.69
N GLN A 134 48.63 7.17 1.99
CA GLN A 134 49.74 7.20 2.93
C GLN A 134 50.81 6.13 2.65
N ALA A 135 50.41 4.98 2.09
CA ALA A 135 51.34 3.91 1.74
C ALA A 135 52.10 4.17 0.42
N THR A 136 51.52 4.96 -0.49
CA THR A 136 52.14 5.33 -1.78
C THR A 136 53.05 6.55 -1.72
N GLY A 137 53.12 7.26 -0.58
CA GLY A 137 54.12 8.29 -0.33
C GLY A 137 54.01 9.54 -1.21
N ASP A 138 52.83 10.18 -1.18
CA ASP A 138 52.68 11.62 -1.45
C ASP A 138 52.34 12.35 -0.14
#